data_AF-D5UJL3-F1
#
_entry.id   AF-D5UJL3-F1
#
_cell.length_a   1.000
_cell.length_b   1.000
_cell.length_c   1.000
_cell.angle_alpha   90.00
_cell.angle_beta   90.00
_cell.angle_gamma   90.00
#
_symmetry.space_group_name_H-M   'P 1'
#
loop_
_entity.id
_entity.type
_entity.pdbx_description
1 polymer ?
#
loop_
_entity_poly.entity_id
_entity_poly.type
_entity_poly.pdbx_seq_one_letter_code
_entity_poly.pdbx_strand_id
1 'polypeptide(L)'
;MSTDRHPLDDALAEAEREGATYEVPVELVRVRARRRRRARTAARGGVALAAVGAVALALPLLPGVRDGAPTADDGEAWEAPGDLCGQRYEASSSADSPLDVTLTTTSEIGPDRIARTSTVVEYDRERVREVGSLSYEVVLLRDGVVVAVDGAGPELEHDLDLHLTQVERPPAPPGADAWTTSVYLASCASFPDGPTDVAVPAGSYELAHTEDVDWVAPDGSVHTVRVVERSPVTVTGDGQVPERSPDTCGTDASRLAALAADEDAFPVTLDANVPVTAAAGSNLRITVRATNDGPDPLEGRTGNPRIVLTRDGRVVSEPGALGERLYDATVPPGGSLTYPAWSSLEECVPLGVGRHGGVAVGDALPPGDYQVWLTLRPLFHEPDGTDESFRNEVLLVGGPWPLTLE
;
A
#
# COMPACT_ATOMS: atom_id res chain seq x y z
N MET A 1 35.89 40.14 -29.21
CA MET A 1 35.64 39.25 -28.05
C MET A 1 34.98 38.00 -28.61
N SER A 2 35.74 36.91 -28.71
CA SER A 2 35.28 35.63 -29.24
C SER A 2 34.77 34.81 -28.06
N THR A 3 33.47 34.54 -28.00
CA THR A 3 32.91 33.57 -27.06
C THR A 3 33.20 32.18 -27.60
N ASP A 4 34.05 31.42 -26.91
CA ASP A 4 34.28 29.99 -27.18
C ASP A 4 32.94 29.26 -27.02
N ARG A 5 32.29 28.97 -28.14
CA ARG A 5 31.11 28.11 -28.17
C ARG A 5 31.56 26.66 -28.13
N HIS A 6 30.88 25.90 -27.29
CA HIS A 6 31.20 24.52 -27.06
C HIS A 6 30.76 23.72 -28.31
N PRO A 7 31.64 22.92 -28.94
CA PRO A 7 31.36 22.27 -30.23
C PRO A 7 30.20 21.27 -30.21
N LEU A 8 29.64 20.97 -29.04
CA LEU A 8 28.43 20.18 -28.89
C LEU A 8 27.16 21.00 -29.17
N ASP A 9 27.18 22.30 -28.88
CA ASP A 9 26.01 23.18 -29.01
C ASP A 9 25.78 23.51 -30.49
N ASP A 10 26.85 23.69 -31.26
CA ASP A 10 26.76 23.86 -32.72
C ASP A 10 26.29 22.57 -33.42
N ALA A 11 26.68 21.39 -32.90
CA ALA A 11 26.26 20.10 -33.44
C ALA A 11 24.78 19.78 -33.15
N LEU A 12 24.26 20.18 -31.98
CA LEU A 12 22.85 20.07 -31.62
C LEU A 12 21.97 21.01 -32.45
N ALA A 13 22.42 22.25 -32.65
CA ALA A 13 21.70 23.24 -33.44
C ALA A 13 21.69 22.93 -34.96
N GLU A 14 22.63 22.13 -35.46
CA GLU A 14 22.62 21.60 -36.83
C GLU A 14 21.65 20.42 -36.96
N ALA A 15 21.62 19.51 -35.98
CA ALA A 15 20.75 18.34 -35.97
C ALA A 15 19.25 18.69 -35.85
N GLU A 16 18.90 19.72 -35.08
CA GLU A 16 17.52 20.24 -35.00
C GLU A 16 17.06 20.87 -36.33
N ARG A 17 17.99 21.39 -37.15
CA ARG A 17 17.67 21.94 -38.48
C ARG A 17 17.45 20.86 -39.54
N GLU A 18 18.03 19.67 -39.39
CA GLU A 18 17.99 18.61 -40.40
C GLU A 18 16.99 17.47 -40.11
N GLY A 19 16.34 17.46 -38.95
CA GLY A 19 15.18 16.59 -38.68
C GLY A 19 15.46 15.09 -38.71
N ALA A 20 16.68 14.65 -38.39
CA ALA A 20 17.06 13.23 -38.34
C ALA A 20 17.31 12.75 -36.90
N THR A 21 16.80 11.56 -36.56
CA THR A 21 17.07 10.86 -35.29
C THR A 21 18.57 10.58 -35.14
N TYR A 22 19.17 11.08 -34.07
CA TYR A 22 20.61 11.00 -33.80
C TYR A 22 20.99 9.74 -33.02
N GLU A 23 21.83 8.87 -33.60
CA GLU A 23 22.57 7.86 -32.84
C GLU A 23 23.85 8.48 -32.25
N VAL A 24 23.95 8.48 -30.91
CA VAL A 24 25.12 9.00 -30.20
C VAL A 24 26.33 8.09 -30.43
N PRO A 25 27.44 8.57 -31.02
CA PRO A 25 28.61 7.73 -31.25
C PRO A 25 29.23 7.27 -29.93
N VAL A 26 29.18 5.96 -29.69
CA VAL A 26 29.65 5.29 -28.45
C VAL A 26 31.13 5.61 -28.14
N GLU A 27 31.92 5.98 -29.14
CA GLU A 27 33.30 6.45 -29.02
C GLU A 27 33.44 7.71 -28.14
N LEU A 28 32.53 8.69 -28.24
CA LEU A 28 32.58 9.94 -27.46
C LEU A 28 32.27 9.71 -25.97
N VAL A 29 31.38 8.77 -25.68
CA VAL A 29 31.05 8.34 -24.30
C VAL A 29 32.22 7.58 -23.68
N ARG A 30 32.90 6.74 -24.45
CA ARG A 30 34.09 5.97 -24.00
C ARG A 30 35.28 6.88 -23.68
N VAL A 31 35.48 7.98 -24.40
CA VAL A 31 36.55 8.96 -24.10
C VAL A 31 36.29 9.70 -22.79
N ARG A 32 35.02 10.06 -22.50
CA ARG A 32 34.64 10.75 -21.25
C ARG A 32 34.77 9.83 -20.02
N ALA A 33 34.45 8.54 -20.17
CA ALA A 33 34.60 7.54 -19.11
C ALA A 33 36.08 7.23 -18.79
N ARG A 34 36.96 7.17 -19.81
CA ARG A 34 38.41 6.96 -19.61
C ARG A 34 39.09 8.15 -18.93
N ARG A 35 38.65 9.39 -19.18
CA ARG A 35 39.20 10.60 -18.54
C ARG A 35 38.87 10.67 -17.04
N ARG A 36 37.67 10.23 -16.62
CA ARG A 36 37.27 10.15 -15.20
C ARG A 36 38.02 9.06 -14.42
N ARG A 37 38.38 7.93 -15.05
CA ARG A 37 39.16 6.87 -14.38
C ARG A 37 40.62 7.27 -14.16
N ARG A 38 41.26 8.00 -15.08
CA ARG A 38 42.65 8.48 -14.90
C ARG A 38 42.81 9.59 -13.85
N ALA A 39 41.76 10.36 -13.57
CA ALA A 39 41.78 11.36 -12.48
C ALA A 39 41.68 10.74 -11.07
N ARG A 40 41.18 9.51 -10.94
CA ARG A 40 40.99 8.83 -9.63
C ARG A 40 42.15 7.92 -9.21
N THR A 41 43.04 7.53 -10.13
CA THR A 41 44.19 6.65 -9.84
C THR A 41 45.52 7.37 -9.61
N ALA A 42 45.57 8.71 -9.72
CA ALA A 42 46.78 9.49 -9.43
C ALA A 42 46.88 9.97 -7.96
N ALA A 43 45.87 9.73 -7.11
CA ALA A 43 45.81 10.27 -5.74
C ALA A 43 46.03 9.22 -4.63
N ARG A 44 46.59 8.04 -4.95
CA ARG A 44 46.92 7.01 -3.95
C ARG A 44 48.32 6.45 -4.23
N GLY A 45 49.33 7.17 -3.78
CA GLY A 45 50.71 6.72 -3.89
C GLY A 45 51.67 7.61 -3.12
N GLY A 46 51.87 7.30 -1.84
CA GLY A 46 53.16 7.53 -1.18
C GLY A 46 53.19 8.41 0.06
N VAL A 47 53.48 7.72 1.17
CA VAL A 47 54.50 8.03 2.20
C VAL A 47 53.95 8.30 3.60
N ALA A 48 54.31 7.37 4.48
CA ALA A 48 54.18 7.40 5.92
C ALA A 48 55.17 8.38 6.58
N LEU A 49 54.72 9.09 7.62
CA LEU A 49 55.35 9.25 8.94
C LEU A 49 54.89 10.53 9.65
N ALA A 50 54.52 10.35 10.92
CA ALA A 50 54.52 11.34 12.01
C ALA A 50 53.68 12.62 11.86
N ALA A 51 52.59 12.71 12.65
CA ALA A 51 52.41 13.79 13.63
C ALA A 51 51.05 13.64 14.33
N VAL A 52 51.09 13.53 15.65
CA VAL A 52 50.01 13.92 16.55
C VAL A 52 49.68 15.39 16.30
N GLY A 53 48.42 15.71 16.01
CA GLY A 53 48.01 17.09 15.80
C GLY A 53 46.54 17.21 15.44
N ALA A 54 45.75 17.64 16.42
CA ALA A 54 44.34 18.00 16.25
C ALA A 54 44.13 18.96 15.07
N VAL A 55 43.22 18.59 14.17
CA VAL A 55 42.53 19.53 13.28
C VAL A 55 41.05 19.22 13.37
N ALA A 56 40.42 19.87 14.36
CA ALA A 56 39.01 20.19 14.31
C ALA A 56 38.83 21.24 13.19
N LEU A 57 38.16 20.87 12.09
CA LEU A 57 37.58 21.83 11.14
C LEU A 57 36.28 21.25 10.57
N ALA A 58 35.19 21.66 11.23
CA ALA A 58 33.96 22.17 10.64
C ALA A 58 33.38 21.42 9.42
N LEU A 59 32.55 20.41 9.70
CA LEU A 59 31.35 20.17 8.90
C LEU A 59 30.26 21.12 9.40
N PRO A 60 29.48 21.81 8.52
CA PRO A 60 28.29 22.51 8.95
C PRO A 60 27.30 21.49 9.49
N LEU A 61 27.16 21.46 10.82
CA LEU A 61 26.08 20.80 11.53
C LEU A 61 24.77 21.37 11.00
N LEU A 62 24.00 20.54 10.31
CA LEU A 62 22.58 20.80 10.08
C LEU A 62 21.92 20.95 11.46
N PRO A 63 21.28 22.09 11.77
CA PRO A 63 20.51 22.20 12.98
C PRO A 63 19.20 21.43 12.80
N GLY A 64 18.94 20.42 13.64
CA GLY A 64 17.56 19.97 13.84
C GLY A 64 17.26 18.48 14.04
N VAL A 65 18.23 17.57 14.12
CA VAL A 65 17.93 16.24 14.66
C VAL A 65 18.00 16.33 16.18
N ARG A 66 16.87 16.64 16.80
CA ARG A 66 16.68 16.51 18.25
C ARG A 66 16.63 15.01 18.58
N ASP A 67 17.72 14.50 19.13
CA ASP A 67 17.66 13.29 19.96
C ASP A 67 16.82 13.62 21.19
N GLY A 68 15.60 13.08 21.23
CA GLY A 68 14.61 13.38 22.27
C GLY A 68 13.27 13.81 21.71
N ALA A 69 12.77 13.14 20.66
CA ALA A 69 11.33 13.11 20.44
C ALA A 69 10.70 12.59 21.74
N PRO A 70 9.71 13.30 22.33
CA PRO A 70 8.93 12.69 23.40
C PRO A 70 8.38 11.38 22.85
N THR A 71 8.62 10.27 23.55
CA THR A 71 7.77 9.09 23.38
C THR A 71 6.36 9.62 23.57
N ALA A 72 5.51 9.49 22.56
CA ALA A 72 4.08 9.69 22.75
C ALA A 72 3.72 8.96 24.03
N ASP A 73 2.95 9.63 24.89
CA ASP A 73 2.34 9.04 26.09
C ASP A 73 1.89 7.62 25.72
N ASP A 74 2.15 6.64 26.58
CA ASP A 74 1.92 5.20 26.33
C ASP A 74 0.45 4.98 25.96
N GLY A 75 0.08 5.27 24.71
CA GLY A 75 -1.25 5.07 24.18
C GLY A 75 -1.54 3.62 24.40
N GLU A 76 -2.59 3.34 25.17
CA GLU A 76 -3.01 1.97 25.45
C GLU A 76 -2.98 1.20 24.13
N ALA A 77 -2.08 0.22 24.07
CA ALA A 77 -1.96 -0.62 22.88
C ALA A 77 -3.35 -1.18 22.61
N TRP A 78 -3.86 -0.94 21.39
CA TRP A 78 -5.15 -1.47 20.97
C TRP A 78 -5.17 -2.97 21.23
N GLU A 79 -6.25 -3.44 21.86
CA GLU A 79 -6.45 -4.88 22.05
C GLU A 79 -6.53 -5.55 20.67
N ALA A 80 -6.07 -6.80 20.55
CA ALA A 80 -6.25 -7.52 19.31
C ALA A 80 -7.77 -7.60 19.03
N PRO A 81 -8.27 -7.35 17.80
CA PRO A 81 -9.70 -7.30 17.53
C PRO A 81 -10.47 -8.51 18.08
N GLY A 82 -9.91 -9.71 17.99
CA GLY A 82 -10.50 -10.94 18.54
C GLY A 82 -10.67 -10.97 20.07
N ASP A 83 -9.88 -10.23 20.84
CA ASP A 83 -9.95 -10.19 22.31
C ASP A 83 -11.19 -9.42 22.80
N LEU A 84 -11.73 -8.51 21.97
CA LEU A 84 -12.96 -7.77 22.25
C LEU A 84 -14.21 -8.63 22.17
N CYS A 85 -14.13 -9.80 21.53
CA CYS A 85 -15.30 -10.60 21.24
C CYS A 85 -16.05 -11.07 22.50
N GLY A 86 -17.35 -10.74 22.56
CA GLY A 86 -18.21 -11.01 23.71
C GLY A 86 -18.00 -10.07 24.91
N GLN A 87 -17.07 -9.11 24.82
CA GLN A 87 -16.88 -8.08 25.84
C GLN A 87 -17.87 -6.94 25.67
N ARG A 88 -18.04 -6.17 26.75
CA ARG A 88 -18.80 -4.92 26.71
C ARG A 88 -17.93 -3.83 26.10
N TYR A 89 -18.47 -3.06 25.17
CA TYR A 89 -17.69 -2.06 24.47
C TYR A 89 -17.60 -0.74 25.24
N GLU A 90 -16.41 -0.44 25.75
CA GLU A 90 -16.13 0.72 26.62
C GLU A 90 -15.08 1.67 26.00
N ALA A 91 -15.36 2.19 24.80
CA ALA A 91 -14.59 3.29 24.22
C ALA A 91 -15.24 4.65 24.51
N SER A 92 -14.42 5.69 24.73
CA SER A 92 -14.85 7.08 24.87
C SER A 92 -13.95 8.04 24.10
N SER A 93 -14.55 9.07 23.49
CA SER A 93 -13.80 10.17 22.88
C SER A 93 -13.01 10.96 23.92
N SER A 94 -11.83 11.46 23.56
CA SER A 94 -11.11 12.41 24.40
C SER A 94 -11.77 13.80 24.35
N ALA A 95 -11.81 14.49 25.50
CA ALA A 95 -12.62 15.69 25.68
C ALA A 95 -12.01 16.99 25.14
N ASP A 96 -10.69 17.01 24.86
CA ASP A 96 -9.95 18.24 24.56
C ASP A 96 -9.10 18.06 23.29
N SER A 97 -9.55 18.65 22.18
CA SER A 97 -8.78 18.72 20.94
C SER A 97 -9.10 20.02 20.18
N PRO A 98 -8.13 20.62 19.47
CA PRO A 98 -8.41 21.70 18.52
C PRO A 98 -9.01 21.19 17.21
N LEU A 99 -9.16 19.88 17.03
CA LEU A 99 -9.78 19.25 15.87
C LEU A 99 -11.29 19.12 16.11
N ASP A 100 -12.08 19.42 15.10
CA ASP A 100 -13.48 19.00 15.02
C ASP A 100 -13.55 17.77 14.11
N VAL A 101 -13.74 16.60 14.73
CA VAL A 101 -13.72 15.31 14.02
C VAL A 101 -15.14 14.79 13.92
N THR A 102 -15.62 14.65 12.70
CA THR A 102 -16.90 14.03 12.37
C THR A 102 -16.65 12.65 11.78
N LEU A 103 -17.10 11.62 12.48
CA LEU A 103 -17.18 10.26 11.95
C LEU A 103 -18.60 10.02 11.43
N THR A 104 -18.70 9.45 10.24
CA THR A 104 -19.95 9.03 9.62
C THR A 104 -19.83 7.56 9.26
N THR A 105 -20.93 6.82 9.39
CA THR A 105 -20.94 5.38 9.17
C THR A 105 -22.10 4.99 8.25
N THR A 106 -21.96 3.92 7.48
CA THR A 106 -23.07 3.34 6.72
C THR A 106 -24.22 2.93 7.65
N SER A 107 -25.45 3.13 7.20
CA SER A 107 -26.65 2.68 7.93
C SER A 107 -27.04 1.24 7.59
N GLU A 108 -26.45 0.67 6.54
CA GLU A 108 -26.68 -0.70 6.07
C GLU A 108 -25.35 -1.39 5.81
N ILE A 109 -25.28 -2.67 6.18
CA ILE A 109 -24.17 -3.58 5.91
C ILE A 109 -24.75 -4.72 5.09
N GLY A 110 -24.26 -4.85 3.86
CA GLY A 110 -24.77 -5.81 2.90
C GLY A 110 -24.35 -7.25 3.20
N PRO A 111 -24.70 -8.18 2.29
CA PRO A 111 -24.28 -9.58 2.41
C PRO A 111 -22.76 -9.76 2.29
N ASP A 112 -22.04 -8.78 1.75
CA ASP A 112 -20.57 -8.69 1.69
C ASP A 112 -19.93 -8.42 3.05
N ARG A 113 -20.74 -8.04 4.06
CA ARG A 113 -20.32 -7.74 5.44
C ARG A 113 -19.35 -6.57 5.56
N ILE A 114 -19.35 -5.69 4.56
CA ILE A 114 -18.48 -4.52 4.55
C ILE A 114 -19.20 -3.36 5.23
N ALA A 115 -18.63 -2.86 6.33
CA ALA A 115 -19.02 -1.58 6.90
C ALA A 115 -18.14 -0.49 6.31
N ARG A 116 -18.74 0.62 5.85
CA ARG A 116 -17.99 1.78 5.38
C ARG A 116 -18.15 2.92 6.37
N THR A 117 -17.05 3.54 6.74
CA THR A 117 -17.01 4.72 7.60
C THR A 117 -16.28 5.84 6.86
N SER A 118 -16.67 7.08 7.10
CA SER A 118 -16.00 8.27 6.58
C SER A 118 -15.66 9.18 7.73
N THR A 119 -14.45 9.71 7.71
CA THR A 119 -13.97 10.65 8.71
C THR A 119 -13.71 11.98 8.04
N VAL A 120 -14.21 13.05 8.63
CA VAL A 120 -13.92 14.42 8.25
C VAL A 120 -13.33 15.12 9.46
N VAL A 121 -12.14 15.68 9.30
CA VAL A 121 -11.44 16.44 10.34
C VAL A 121 -11.34 17.88 9.89
N GLU A 122 -12.05 18.77 10.58
CA GLU A 122 -11.91 20.21 10.42
C GLU A 122 -10.95 20.77 11.47
N TYR A 123 -10.10 21.70 11.07
CA TYR A 123 -9.07 22.26 11.94
C TYR A 123 -8.67 23.70 11.56
N ASP A 124 -8.22 24.44 12.57
CA ASP A 124 -7.63 25.76 12.38
C ASP A 124 -6.16 25.62 11.94
N ARG A 125 -5.86 26.04 10.70
CA ARG A 125 -4.50 25.98 10.13
C ARG A 125 -3.48 26.86 10.83
N GLU A 126 -3.90 27.84 11.63
CA GLU A 126 -2.99 28.59 12.49
C GLU A 126 -2.51 27.76 13.70
N ARG A 127 -3.27 26.72 14.06
CA ARG A 127 -3.05 25.85 15.22
C ARG A 127 -2.65 24.43 14.85
N VAL A 128 -2.87 24.01 13.61
CA VAL A 128 -2.61 22.66 13.11
C VAL A 128 -1.96 22.75 11.73
N ARG A 129 -0.80 22.13 11.58
CA ARG A 129 -0.03 22.09 10.32
C ARG A 129 -0.38 20.90 9.45
N GLU A 130 -0.68 19.77 10.07
CA GLU A 130 -0.88 18.48 9.43
C GLU A 130 -1.82 17.64 10.30
N VAL A 131 -2.64 16.83 9.65
CA VAL A 131 -3.54 15.84 10.27
C VAL A 131 -3.31 14.51 9.57
N GLY A 132 -3.34 13.41 10.33
CA GLY A 132 -3.31 12.05 9.81
C GLY A 132 -4.17 11.11 10.65
N SER A 133 -4.63 10.02 10.03
CA SER A 133 -5.17 8.87 10.76
C SER A 133 -4.02 7.95 11.15
N LEU A 134 -3.98 7.52 12.41
CA LEU A 134 -2.95 6.62 12.93
C LEU A 134 -3.46 5.17 13.01
N SER A 135 -4.65 5.00 13.58
CA SER A 135 -5.28 3.71 13.83
C SER A 135 -6.79 3.86 13.98
N TYR A 136 -7.53 2.84 13.58
CA TYR A 136 -8.97 2.77 13.76
C TYR A 136 -9.37 1.38 14.25
N GLU A 137 -10.57 1.29 14.80
CA GLU A 137 -11.23 0.06 15.21
C GLU A 137 -12.70 0.19 14.89
N VAL A 138 -13.25 -0.83 14.24
CA VAL A 138 -14.66 -0.90 13.94
C VAL A 138 -15.24 -2.19 14.49
N VAL A 139 -16.26 -2.08 15.32
CA VAL A 139 -16.93 -3.23 15.92
C VAL A 139 -18.44 -3.14 15.75
N LEU A 140 -19.07 -4.31 15.66
CA LEU A 140 -20.52 -4.44 15.68
C LEU A 140 -20.99 -4.86 17.06
N LEU A 141 -21.95 -4.12 17.59
CA LEU A 141 -22.49 -4.27 18.93
C LEU A 141 -23.93 -4.78 18.88
N ARG A 142 -24.25 -5.66 19.82
CA ARG A 142 -25.62 -6.00 20.20
C ARG A 142 -25.78 -5.79 21.70
N ASP A 143 -26.68 -4.89 22.08
CA ASP A 143 -26.91 -4.51 23.48
C ASP A 143 -25.63 -4.05 24.21
N GLY A 144 -24.75 -3.36 23.47
CA GLY A 144 -23.44 -2.89 23.97
C GLY A 144 -22.36 -3.96 24.10
N VAL A 145 -22.61 -5.19 23.63
CA VAL A 145 -21.65 -6.30 23.59
C VAL A 145 -21.13 -6.49 22.18
N VAL A 146 -19.82 -6.67 22.03
CA VAL A 146 -19.16 -6.91 20.74
C VAL A 146 -19.54 -8.29 20.20
N VAL A 147 -20.14 -8.32 19.01
CA VAL A 147 -20.61 -9.53 18.32
C VAL A 147 -19.97 -9.75 16.96
N ALA A 148 -19.37 -8.70 16.40
CA ALA A 148 -18.45 -8.79 15.28
C ALA A 148 -17.38 -7.73 15.48
N VAL A 149 -16.19 -8.02 14.99
CA VAL A 149 -15.04 -7.11 15.05
C VAL A 149 -14.57 -6.86 13.65
N ASP A 150 -13.73 -5.83 13.47
CA ASP A 150 -12.95 -5.69 12.26
C ASP A 150 -12.24 -7.02 12.01
N GLY A 151 -12.79 -7.69 11.01
CA GLY A 151 -12.45 -9.01 10.56
C GLY A 151 -11.37 -8.93 9.53
N ALA A 152 -10.36 -8.11 9.80
CA ALA A 152 -8.98 -8.53 9.71
C ALA A 152 -8.78 -9.93 10.32
N GLY A 153 -9.44 -10.95 9.77
CA GLY A 153 -8.79 -12.22 9.63
C GLY A 153 -7.49 -11.95 8.89
N PRO A 154 -6.44 -12.75 9.12
CA PRO A 154 -5.17 -12.61 8.42
C PRO A 154 -5.29 -12.46 6.90
N GLU A 155 -6.41 -12.88 6.33
CA GLU A 155 -6.74 -12.89 4.91
C GLU A 155 -7.47 -11.63 4.40
N LEU A 156 -7.99 -10.77 5.27
CA LEU A 156 -8.73 -9.55 4.91
C LEU A 156 -8.08 -8.26 5.41
N GLU A 157 -7.14 -8.39 6.34
CA GLU A 157 -6.20 -7.31 6.68
C GLU A 157 -5.27 -6.97 5.50
N HIS A 158 -5.26 -7.80 4.45
CA HIS A 158 -4.42 -7.67 3.25
C HIS A 158 -5.20 -7.59 1.92
N ASP A 159 -6.53 -7.69 1.92
CA ASP A 159 -7.35 -7.15 0.83
C ASP A 159 -7.49 -5.62 0.99
N LEU A 160 -6.32 -4.97 0.98
CA LEU A 160 -6.10 -3.53 0.73
C LEU A 160 -6.57 -3.09 -0.68
N ASP A 161 -7.49 -3.84 -1.28
CA ASP A 161 -8.25 -3.50 -2.48
C ASP A 161 -9.32 -2.45 -2.19
N LEU A 162 -9.80 -2.43 -0.95
CA LEU A 162 -10.57 -1.33 -0.42
C LEU A 162 -9.71 -0.22 0.22
N HIS A 163 -8.38 -0.32 0.14
CA HIS A 163 -7.50 0.85 0.20
C HIS A 163 -7.41 1.59 -1.15
N LEU A 164 -8.53 1.62 -1.85
CA LEU A 164 -9.19 2.91 -2.02
C LEU A 164 -9.39 3.68 -0.67
N THR A 165 -8.29 3.97 0.05
CA THR A 165 -7.95 5.38 0.28
C THR A 165 -7.66 6.06 -1.07
N GLN A 166 -8.61 5.98 -2.01
CA GLN A 166 -9.33 7.21 -2.23
C GLN A 166 -9.83 7.66 -0.86
N VAL A 167 -8.94 8.41 -0.22
CA VAL A 167 -9.28 9.80 -0.09
C VAL A 167 -9.79 10.27 -1.47
N GLU A 168 -11.02 9.92 -1.82
CA GLU A 168 -11.96 10.93 -2.23
C GLU A 168 -11.83 11.89 -1.06
N ARG A 169 -10.93 12.86 -1.20
CA ARG A 169 -11.14 14.14 -0.58
C ARG A 169 -12.24 14.67 -1.47
N PRO A 170 -13.55 14.42 -1.21
CA PRO A 170 -14.51 15.36 -1.75
C PRO A 170 -13.94 16.73 -1.37
N PRO A 171 -13.78 17.66 -2.32
CA PRO A 171 -12.95 18.84 -2.15
C PRO A 171 -13.20 19.44 -0.77
N ALA A 172 -12.27 19.17 0.15
CA ALA A 172 -12.51 19.48 1.54
C ALA A 172 -12.46 21.01 1.63
N PRO A 173 -13.36 21.65 2.37
CA PRO A 173 -13.25 23.07 2.58
C PRO A 173 -11.84 23.40 3.10
N PRO A 174 -11.25 24.56 2.73
CA PRO A 174 -9.94 24.94 3.24
C PRO A 174 -9.90 24.83 4.77
N GLY A 175 -9.00 23.98 5.29
CA GLY A 175 -8.95 23.68 6.72
C GLY A 175 -9.63 22.37 7.12
N ALA A 176 -9.96 21.50 6.16
CA ALA A 176 -10.42 20.15 6.44
C ALA A 176 -9.62 19.10 5.67
N ASP A 177 -9.53 17.91 6.26
CA ASP A 177 -9.13 16.66 5.61
C ASP A 177 -10.26 15.65 5.81
N ALA A 178 -10.48 14.79 4.82
CA ALA A 178 -11.49 13.73 4.90
C ALA A 178 -10.85 12.42 4.45
N TRP A 179 -11.35 11.27 4.87
CA TRP A 179 -11.03 9.94 4.33
C TRP A 179 -12.19 8.98 4.56
N THR A 180 -12.16 7.84 3.88
CA THR A 180 -13.15 6.76 4.03
C THR A 180 -12.41 5.46 4.31
N THR A 181 -12.92 4.68 5.25
CA THR A 181 -12.44 3.35 5.63
C THR A 181 -13.55 2.35 5.31
N SER A 182 -13.18 1.19 4.76
CA SER A 182 -14.09 0.07 4.58
C SER A 182 -13.51 -1.14 5.29
N VAL A 183 -14.28 -1.72 6.20
CA VAL A 183 -13.85 -2.87 7.00
C VAL A 183 -14.75 -4.06 6.71
N TYR A 184 -14.19 -5.25 6.66
CA TYR A 184 -14.97 -6.47 6.65
C TYR A 184 -15.23 -6.91 8.08
N LEU A 185 -16.49 -7.21 8.44
CA LEU A 185 -16.80 -7.63 9.81
C LEU A 185 -16.77 -9.15 9.95
N ALA A 186 -15.88 -9.66 10.80
CA ALA A 186 -15.85 -11.07 11.19
C ALA A 186 -16.71 -11.29 12.44
N SER A 187 -17.56 -12.32 12.39
CA SER A 187 -18.38 -12.71 13.52
C SER A 187 -17.51 -13.18 14.68
N CYS A 188 -17.85 -12.77 15.90
CA CYS A 188 -17.16 -13.25 17.10
C CYS A 188 -17.28 -14.75 17.34
N ALA A 189 -18.24 -15.42 16.69
CA ALA A 189 -18.32 -16.88 16.69
C ALA A 189 -17.15 -17.56 15.94
N SER A 190 -16.38 -16.80 15.17
CA SER A 190 -15.17 -17.26 14.47
C SER A 190 -13.92 -17.27 15.37
N PHE A 191 -13.96 -16.65 16.55
CA PHE A 191 -12.77 -16.46 17.40
C PHE A 191 -12.82 -17.26 18.72
N PRO A 192 -11.65 -17.66 19.26
CA PRO A 192 -10.34 -17.68 18.60
C PRO A 192 -10.17 -18.86 17.63
N ASP A 193 -10.92 -19.95 17.85
CA ASP A 193 -10.80 -21.22 17.12
C ASP A 193 -12.08 -21.60 16.35
N GLY A 194 -12.95 -20.61 16.10
CA GLY A 194 -14.19 -20.82 15.37
C GLY A 194 -13.97 -21.00 13.87
N PRO A 195 -15.03 -21.35 13.11
CA PRO A 195 -14.94 -21.36 11.66
C PRO A 195 -14.70 -19.93 11.15
N THR A 196 -13.76 -19.71 10.24
CA THR A 196 -13.45 -18.37 9.68
C THR A 196 -14.62 -17.72 8.93
N ASP A 197 -15.59 -18.53 8.54
CA ASP A 197 -16.62 -18.19 7.56
C ASP A 197 -18.00 -17.89 8.19
N VAL A 198 -18.06 -17.75 9.53
CA VAL A 198 -19.34 -17.50 10.22
C VAL A 198 -19.85 -16.11 9.91
N ALA A 199 -21.05 -16.05 9.30
CA ALA A 199 -21.76 -14.80 9.06
C ALA A 199 -22.20 -14.13 10.36
N VAL A 200 -22.14 -12.80 10.37
CA VAL A 200 -22.97 -12.01 11.27
C VAL A 200 -24.42 -12.20 10.82
N PRO A 201 -25.33 -12.66 11.71
CA PRO A 201 -26.73 -12.83 11.33
C PRO A 201 -27.37 -11.52 10.88
N ALA A 202 -28.32 -11.57 9.94
CA ALA A 202 -29.12 -10.40 9.60
C ALA A 202 -29.83 -9.83 10.85
N GLY A 203 -29.94 -8.50 10.93
CA GLY A 203 -30.60 -7.83 12.06
C GLY A 203 -30.15 -6.40 12.27
N SER A 204 -30.71 -5.76 13.30
CA SER A 204 -30.31 -4.43 13.74
C SER A 204 -29.21 -4.51 14.79
N TYR A 205 -28.22 -3.65 14.65
CA TYR A 205 -27.04 -3.56 15.49
C TYR A 205 -26.67 -2.08 15.70
N GLU A 206 -25.66 -1.85 16.53
CA GLU A 206 -24.96 -0.58 16.64
C GLU A 206 -23.53 -0.81 16.13
N LEU A 207 -23.07 -0.02 15.18
CA LEU A 207 -21.66 -0.02 14.79
C LEU A 207 -20.94 1.04 15.61
N ALA A 208 -19.86 0.65 16.28
CA ALA A 208 -18.96 1.59 16.91
C ALA A 208 -17.69 1.70 16.06
N HIS A 209 -17.34 2.94 15.71
CA HIS A 209 -16.10 3.28 15.02
C HIS A 209 -15.28 4.15 15.97
N THR A 210 -14.10 3.67 16.35
CA THR A 210 -13.11 4.43 17.11
C THR A 210 -11.92 4.74 16.23
N GLU A 211 -11.46 5.97 16.25
CA GLU A 211 -10.31 6.40 15.46
C GLU A 211 -9.38 7.31 16.29
N ASP A 212 -8.08 7.03 16.20
CA ASP A 212 -7.02 7.89 16.72
C ASP A 212 -6.50 8.79 15.59
N VAL A 213 -6.72 10.09 15.73
CA VAL A 213 -6.31 11.12 14.78
C VAL A 213 -5.11 11.87 15.34
N ASP A 214 -4.01 11.84 14.62
CA ASP A 214 -2.81 12.61 14.93
C ASP A 214 -2.85 13.97 14.27
N TRP A 215 -2.30 14.97 14.96
CA TRP A 215 -2.08 16.29 14.39
C TRP A 215 -0.75 16.91 14.85
N VAL A 216 -0.20 17.74 13.97
CA VAL A 216 1.08 18.43 14.20
C VAL A 216 0.83 19.90 14.47
N ALA A 217 1.24 20.39 15.64
CA ALA A 217 1.16 21.80 16.01
C ALA A 217 2.19 22.67 15.25
N PRO A 218 2.03 24.01 15.22
CA PRO A 218 2.99 24.94 14.63
C PRO A 218 4.43 24.77 15.12
N ASP A 219 4.61 24.42 16.39
CA ASP A 219 5.92 24.20 17.02
C ASP A 219 6.54 22.83 16.69
N GLY A 220 5.81 21.99 15.94
CA GLY A 220 6.23 20.65 15.52
C GLY A 220 5.92 19.54 16.52
N SER A 221 5.22 19.83 17.62
CA SER A 221 4.73 18.78 18.53
C SER A 221 3.61 17.97 17.87
N VAL A 222 3.61 16.66 18.10
CA VAL A 222 2.58 15.71 17.64
C VAL A 222 1.64 15.42 18.80
N HIS A 223 0.35 15.43 18.54
CA HIS A 223 -0.72 15.16 19.50
C HIS A 223 -1.71 14.21 18.87
N THR A 224 -2.39 13.41 19.69
CA THR A 224 -3.39 12.43 19.26
C THR A 224 -4.72 12.72 19.93
N VAL A 225 -5.83 12.61 19.19
CA VAL A 225 -7.19 12.64 19.74
C VAL A 225 -7.88 11.33 19.38
N ARG A 226 -8.57 10.72 20.35
CA ARG A 226 -9.41 9.54 20.13
C ARG A 226 -10.84 9.98 19.97
N VAL A 227 -11.51 9.50 18.92
CA VAL A 227 -12.89 9.83 18.62
C VAL A 227 -13.68 8.55 18.46
N VAL A 228 -14.83 8.47 19.13
CA VAL A 228 -15.74 7.32 19.09
C VAL A 228 -17.07 7.79 18.55
N GLU A 229 -17.54 7.15 17.48
CA GLU A 229 -18.89 7.33 16.95
C GLU A 229 -19.66 6.03 17.02
N ARG A 230 -20.94 6.13 17.38
CA ARG A 230 -21.85 4.99 17.43
C ARG A 230 -23.09 5.26 16.62
N SER A 231 -23.31 4.43 15.61
CA SER A 231 -24.43 4.60 14.68
C SER A 231 -25.26 3.32 14.61
N PRO A 232 -26.60 3.42 14.55
CA PRO A 232 -27.44 2.25 14.30
C PRO A 232 -27.22 1.74 12.86
N VAL A 233 -27.07 0.42 12.70
CA VAL A 233 -26.90 -0.21 11.39
C VAL A 233 -27.81 -1.43 11.24
N THR A 234 -28.15 -1.76 9.99
CA THR A 234 -28.85 -3.00 9.66
C THR A 234 -27.95 -3.90 8.83
N VAL A 235 -27.71 -5.12 9.28
CA VAL A 235 -27.05 -6.17 8.48
C VAL A 235 -28.12 -6.86 7.65
N THR A 236 -27.99 -6.83 6.32
CA THR A 236 -28.93 -7.43 5.38
C THR A 236 -28.39 -8.71 4.76
N GLY A 237 -29.26 -9.74 4.69
CA GLY A 237 -28.95 -11.05 4.10
C GLY A 237 -28.27 -12.04 5.05
N ASP A 238 -28.37 -13.32 4.71
CA ASP A 238 -27.53 -14.37 5.30
C ASP A 238 -26.16 -14.20 4.65
N GLY A 239 -25.27 -13.44 5.30
CA GLY A 239 -24.04 -12.92 4.70
C GLY A 239 -23.33 -13.96 3.85
N GLN A 240 -23.20 -13.70 2.55
CA GLN A 240 -22.32 -14.52 1.74
C GLN A 240 -20.91 -14.25 2.23
N VAL A 241 -20.13 -15.31 2.42
CA VAL A 241 -18.69 -15.09 2.58
C VAL A 241 -18.26 -14.56 1.21
N PRO A 242 -17.74 -13.32 1.11
CA PRO A 242 -17.19 -12.85 -0.14
C PRO A 242 -16.20 -13.92 -0.61
N GLU A 243 -16.27 -14.23 -1.90
CA GLU A 243 -15.34 -15.18 -2.47
C GLU A 243 -13.93 -14.67 -2.19
N ARG A 244 -13.13 -15.43 -1.42
CA ARG A 244 -11.77 -15.03 -1.07
C ARG A 244 -11.03 -14.66 -2.35
N SER A 245 -10.32 -13.56 -2.28
CA SER A 245 -9.48 -13.12 -3.37
C SER A 245 -8.52 -14.26 -3.78
N PRO A 246 -8.29 -14.49 -5.08
CA PRO A 246 -7.45 -15.60 -5.54
C PRO A 246 -5.97 -15.44 -5.17
N ASP A 247 -5.55 -14.28 -4.65
CA ASP A 247 -4.21 -14.02 -4.10
C ASP A 247 -4.13 -14.13 -2.57
N THR A 248 -5.21 -14.54 -1.89
CA THR A 248 -5.23 -14.81 -0.45
C THR A 248 -4.48 -16.11 -0.12
N CYS A 249 -3.79 -16.13 1.02
CA CYS A 249 -3.08 -17.26 1.59
C CYS A 249 -3.92 -18.54 1.61
N GLY A 250 -3.29 -19.66 1.27
CA GLY A 250 -3.92 -20.99 1.28
C GLY A 250 -4.94 -21.23 0.16
N THR A 251 -5.34 -20.21 -0.60
CA THR A 251 -6.24 -20.38 -1.74
C THR A 251 -5.57 -21.18 -2.86
N ASP A 252 -6.42 -21.79 -3.69
CA ASP A 252 -5.98 -22.61 -4.83
C ASP A 252 -5.53 -21.72 -6.00
N ALA A 253 -4.29 -21.93 -6.45
CA ALA A 253 -3.66 -21.16 -7.51
C ALA A 253 -4.32 -21.35 -8.89
N SER A 254 -5.22 -22.32 -9.06
CA SER A 254 -5.98 -22.49 -10.30
C SER A 254 -6.85 -21.27 -10.63
N ARG A 255 -7.27 -20.49 -9.63
CA ARG A 255 -8.01 -19.24 -9.86
C ARG A 255 -7.11 -18.15 -10.46
N LEU A 256 -5.89 -17.99 -9.95
CA LEU A 256 -4.89 -17.09 -10.55
C LEU A 256 -4.58 -17.51 -11.99
N ALA A 257 -4.41 -18.82 -12.23
CA ALA A 257 -4.18 -19.35 -13.57
C ALA A 257 -5.36 -19.11 -14.52
N ALA A 258 -6.59 -19.24 -14.03
CA ALA A 258 -7.80 -18.98 -14.82
C ALA A 258 -7.92 -17.50 -15.20
N LEU A 259 -7.67 -16.59 -14.24
CA LEU A 259 -7.69 -15.14 -14.50
C LEU A 259 -6.57 -14.70 -15.45
N ALA A 260 -5.36 -15.25 -15.29
CA ALA A 260 -4.24 -14.95 -16.19
C ALA A 260 -4.44 -15.47 -17.62
N ALA A 261 -5.30 -16.48 -17.80
CA ALA A 261 -5.63 -17.06 -19.11
C ALA A 261 -6.85 -16.40 -19.78
N ASP A 262 -7.57 -15.54 -19.08
CA ASP A 262 -8.74 -14.83 -19.60
C ASP A 262 -8.33 -13.57 -20.36
N GLU A 263 -7.93 -13.73 -21.62
CA GLU A 263 -7.54 -12.63 -22.51
C GLU A 263 -8.67 -11.64 -22.81
N ASP A 264 -9.94 -12.02 -22.54
CA ASP A 264 -11.12 -11.21 -22.82
C ASP A 264 -11.56 -10.36 -21.60
N ALA A 265 -11.02 -10.62 -20.40
CA ALA A 265 -11.43 -9.94 -19.17
C ALA A 265 -11.09 -8.44 -19.17
N PHE A 266 -9.88 -8.09 -19.62
CA PHE A 266 -9.41 -6.70 -19.67
C PHE A 266 -8.20 -6.54 -20.61
N PRO A 267 -8.09 -5.43 -21.37
CA PRO A 267 -7.06 -5.27 -22.41
C PRO A 267 -5.69 -4.85 -21.83
N VAL A 268 -5.29 -5.40 -20.67
CA VAL A 268 -3.99 -5.11 -20.06
C VAL A 268 -3.24 -6.40 -19.72
N THR A 269 -2.07 -6.58 -20.31
CA THR A 269 -1.14 -7.66 -19.96
C THR A 269 -0.12 -7.19 -18.93
N LEU A 270 0.15 -8.02 -17.92
CA LEU A 270 1.23 -7.84 -16.95
C LEU A 270 2.45 -8.70 -17.32
N ASP A 271 3.62 -8.08 -17.44
CA ASP A 271 4.90 -8.75 -17.66
C ASP A 271 5.93 -8.33 -16.61
N ALA A 272 6.85 -9.22 -16.26
CA ALA A 272 7.94 -8.91 -15.34
C ALA A 272 9.18 -9.76 -15.58
N ASN A 273 10.33 -9.18 -15.27
CA ASN A 273 11.60 -9.90 -15.23
C ASN A 273 11.82 -10.49 -13.84
N VAL A 274 11.19 -11.64 -13.57
CA VAL A 274 11.35 -12.37 -12.32
C VAL A 274 12.70 -13.09 -12.32
N PRO A 275 13.55 -12.91 -11.28
CA PRO A 275 14.79 -13.67 -11.17
C PRO A 275 14.49 -15.16 -10.99
N VAL A 276 15.30 -16.02 -11.59
CA VAL A 276 15.14 -17.47 -11.45
C VAL A 276 15.49 -17.98 -10.05
N THR A 277 16.29 -17.22 -9.29
CA THR A 277 16.66 -17.55 -7.91
C THR A 277 16.57 -16.34 -6.98
N ALA A 278 16.26 -16.59 -5.72
CA ALA A 278 16.33 -15.61 -4.62
C ALA A 278 16.75 -16.30 -3.31
N ALA A 279 17.28 -15.54 -2.36
CA ALA A 279 17.61 -16.10 -1.04
C ALA A 279 16.33 -16.22 -0.19
N ALA A 280 16.18 -17.32 0.55
CA ALA A 280 15.10 -17.47 1.53
C ALA A 280 15.11 -16.33 2.56
N GLY A 281 13.93 -15.81 2.93
CA GLY A 281 13.77 -14.69 3.88
C GLY A 281 14.31 -13.33 3.38
N SER A 282 14.64 -13.22 2.09
CA SER A 282 14.98 -11.93 1.48
C SER A 282 13.73 -11.25 0.89
N ASN A 283 13.89 -10.00 0.45
CA ASN A 283 12.84 -9.31 -0.30
C ASN A 283 13.00 -9.59 -1.79
N LEU A 284 11.96 -10.10 -2.44
CA LEU A 284 11.87 -10.12 -3.90
C LEU A 284 11.54 -8.70 -4.38
N ARG A 285 12.32 -8.19 -5.34
CA ARG A 285 12.11 -6.87 -5.95
C ARG A 285 12.18 -7.00 -7.46
N ILE A 286 11.12 -6.61 -8.14
CA ILE A 286 11.00 -6.72 -9.60
C ILE A 286 10.39 -5.45 -10.18
N THR A 287 10.59 -5.25 -11.48
CA THR A 287 9.87 -4.24 -12.25
C THR A 287 8.79 -4.94 -13.06
N VAL A 288 7.55 -4.49 -12.87
CA VAL A 288 6.37 -4.95 -13.58
C VAL A 288 6.07 -3.97 -14.69
N ARG A 289 5.71 -4.47 -15.87
CA ARG A 289 5.21 -3.70 -17.00
C ARG A 289 3.75 -4.07 -17.23
N ALA A 290 2.86 -3.09 -17.15
CA ALA A 290 1.47 -3.23 -17.60
C ALA A 290 1.36 -2.62 -19.00
N THR A 291 0.89 -3.39 -19.98
CA THR A 291 0.77 -2.95 -21.38
C THR A 291 -0.70 -2.91 -21.76
N ASN A 292 -1.17 -1.79 -22.32
CA ASN A 292 -2.51 -1.71 -22.90
C ASN A 292 -2.48 -2.34 -24.30
N ASP A 293 -3.02 -3.54 -24.43
CA ASP A 293 -3.11 -4.28 -25.70
C ASP A 293 -4.40 -3.95 -26.46
N GLY A 294 -5.27 -3.13 -25.87
CA GLY A 294 -6.52 -2.67 -26.45
C GLY A 294 -6.34 -1.60 -27.53
N PRO A 295 -7.38 -1.36 -28.33
CA PRO A 295 -7.36 -0.35 -29.40
C PRO A 295 -7.56 1.08 -28.90
N ASP A 296 -8.09 1.24 -27.67
CA ASP A 296 -8.47 2.53 -27.08
C ASP A 296 -7.54 2.91 -25.92
N PRO A 297 -7.31 4.21 -25.66
CA PRO A 297 -6.55 4.64 -24.49
C PRO A 297 -7.28 4.27 -23.20
N LEU A 298 -6.52 3.88 -22.18
CA LEU A 298 -7.03 3.66 -20.83
C LEU A 298 -6.71 4.89 -19.98
N GLU A 299 -7.72 5.42 -19.29
CA GLU A 299 -7.59 6.54 -18.36
C GLU A 299 -8.24 6.17 -17.03
N GLY A 300 -7.56 6.46 -15.92
CA GLY A 300 -8.07 6.14 -14.58
C GLY A 300 -6.98 6.15 -13.53
N ARG A 301 -7.06 5.25 -12.56
CA ARG A 301 -6.13 5.16 -11.43
C ARG A 301 -5.63 3.74 -11.23
N THR A 302 -4.42 3.59 -10.69
CA THR A 302 -3.81 2.28 -10.48
C THR A 302 -2.94 2.28 -9.23
N GLY A 303 -2.98 1.16 -8.50
CA GLY A 303 -2.08 0.89 -7.38
C GLY A 303 -0.71 0.36 -7.84
N ASN A 304 0.05 -0.18 -6.90
CA ASN A 304 1.28 -0.93 -7.21
C ASN A 304 0.92 -2.41 -7.41
N PRO A 305 1.54 -3.11 -8.36
CA PRO A 305 1.37 -4.55 -8.49
C PRO A 305 1.87 -5.27 -7.24
N ARG A 306 1.10 -6.28 -6.83
CA ARG A 306 1.39 -7.19 -5.74
C ARG A 306 2.09 -8.43 -6.28
N ILE A 307 2.96 -9.01 -5.45
CA ILE A 307 3.67 -10.26 -5.76
C ILE A 307 3.07 -11.36 -4.88
N VAL A 308 2.60 -12.42 -5.52
CA VAL A 308 2.00 -13.58 -4.86
C VAL A 308 2.88 -14.79 -5.15
N LEU A 309 3.22 -15.58 -4.13
CA LEU A 309 3.95 -16.82 -4.33
C LEU A 309 3.04 -18.02 -4.13
N THR A 310 3.12 -18.97 -5.06
CA THR A 310 2.45 -20.26 -4.94
C THR A 310 3.43 -21.41 -4.92
N ARG A 311 3.09 -22.46 -4.18
CA ARG A 311 3.80 -23.73 -4.11
C ARG A 311 2.78 -24.86 -4.01
N ASP A 312 3.01 -25.95 -4.73
CA ASP A 312 2.11 -27.11 -4.75
C ASP A 312 0.64 -26.76 -5.06
N GLY A 313 0.43 -25.76 -5.93
CA GLY A 313 -0.89 -25.30 -6.35
C GLY A 313 -1.63 -24.41 -5.35
N ARG A 314 -0.96 -23.89 -4.31
CA ARG A 314 -1.57 -22.99 -3.32
C ARG A 314 -0.77 -21.73 -3.09
N VAL A 315 -1.44 -20.64 -2.73
CA VAL A 315 -0.81 -19.40 -2.26
C VAL A 315 -0.14 -19.65 -0.91
N VAL A 316 1.16 -19.33 -0.82
CA VAL A 316 2.01 -19.56 0.37
C VAL A 316 2.71 -18.31 0.88
N SER A 317 2.56 -17.19 0.17
CA SER A 317 2.99 -15.87 0.62
C SER A 317 2.03 -14.85 0.03
N GLU A 318 1.46 -14.03 0.92
CA GLU A 318 0.65 -12.89 0.55
C GLU A 318 1.56 -11.68 0.26
N PRO A 319 1.12 -10.79 -0.64
CA PRO A 319 1.74 -9.48 -0.77
C PRO A 319 1.59 -8.74 0.55
N GLY A 320 2.71 -8.40 1.20
CA GLY A 320 2.65 -7.56 2.39
C GLY A 320 1.87 -6.28 2.09
N ALA A 321 1.01 -5.86 3.03
CA ALA A 321 0.22 -4.64 2.94
C ALA A 321 1.08 -3.44 2.52
N LEU A 322 1.09 -3.12 1.22
CA LEU A 322 1.56 -1.83 0.76
C LEU A 322 0.39 -0.89 0.94
N GLY A 323 0.55 0.20 1.69
CA GLY A 323 -0.41 1.29 1.61
C GLY A 323 -0.55 1.69 0.13
N GLU A 324 -1.65 1.28 -0.50
CA GLU A 324 -1.84 1.46 -1.93
C GLU A 324 -2.19 2.91 -2.20
N ARG A 325 -1.17 3.69 -2.57
CA ARG A 325 -1.42 4.97 -3.20
C ARG A 325 -1.84 4.70 -4.63
N LEU A 326 -3.07 5.09 -4.96
CA LEU A 326 -3.55 5.09 -6.33
C LEU A 326 -3.02 6.31 -7.08
N TYR A 327 -2.37 6.06 -8.20
CA TYR A 327 -1.83 7.08 -9.08
C TYR A 327 -2.71 7.23 -10.31
N ASP A 328 -2.91 8.47 -10.76
CA ASP A 328 -3.53 8.71 -12.06
C ASP A 328 -2.67 8.08 -13.15
N ALA A 329 -3.32 7.33 -14.03
CA ALA A 329 -2.70 6.56 -15.08
C ALA A 329 -3.43 6.79 -16.41
N THR A 330 -2.64 7.11 -17.42
CA THR A 330 -3.08 7.16 -18.81
C THR A 330 -2.17 6.25 -19.63
N VAL A 331 -2.75 5.24 -20.26
CA VAL A 331 -2.03 4.26 -21.07
C VAL A 331 -2.57 4.28 -22.49
N PRO A 332 -1.84 4.86 -23.46
CA PRO A 332 -2.23 4.82 -24.86
C PRO A 332 -2.36 3.39 -25.40
N PRO A 333 -3.07 3.17 -26.52
CA PRO A 333 -3.07 1.88 -27.22
C PRO A 333 -1.64 1.41 -27.55
N GLY A 334 -1.29 0.18 -27.17
CA GLY A 334 0.06 -0.38 -27.28
C GLY A 334 1.10 0.27 -26.35
N GLY A 335 0.69 1.22 -25.51
CA GLY A 335 1.50 1.87 -24.50
C GLY A 335 1.72 0.97 -23.28
N SER A 336 2.71 1.31 -22.45
CA SER A 336 2.95 0.59 -21.20
C SER A 336 3.36 1.51 -20.06
N LEU A 337 3.01 1.11 -18.85
CA LEU A 337 3.48 1.68 -17.59
C LEU A 337 4.38 0.67 -16.89
N THR A 338 5.35 1.17 -16.12
CA THR A 338 6.24 0.33 -15.33
C THR A 338 6.12 0.66 -13.85
N TYR A 339 5.95 -0.37 -13.03
CA TYR A 339 5.81 -0.25 -11.60
C TYR A 339 6.93 -1.01 -10.88
N PRO A 340 7.48 -0.47 -9.79
CA PRO A 340 8.23 -1.28 -8.85
C PRO A 340 7.25 -2.18 -8.08
N ALA A 341 7.57 -3.46 -7.97
CA ALA A 341 6.88 -4.38 -7.08
C ALA A 341 7.89 -5.04 -6.15
N TRP A 342 7.47 -5.28 -4.90
CA TRP A 342 8.29 -5.98 -3.94
C TRP A 342 7.42 -6.78 -2.97
N SER A 343 7.97 -7.87 -2.46
CA SER A 343 7.36 -8.68 -1.40
C SER A 343 8.45 -9.30 -0.54
N SER A 344 8.15 -9.51 0.73
CA SER A 344 8.98 -10.26 1.66
C SER A 344 8.73 -11.76 1.45
N LEU A 345 9.79 -12.55 1.28
CA LEU A 345 9.70 -13.99 1.02
C LEU A 345 9.45 -14.75 2.33
N GLU A 346 8.26 -14.55 2.87
CA GLU A 346 7.80 -15.07 4.16
C GLU A 346 6.53 -15.90 3.96
N GLU A 347 6.41 -16.95 4.77
CA GLU A 347 5.24 -17.83 4.81
C GLU A 347 4.01 -17.04 5.24
N CYS A 348 2.88 -17.43 4.67
CA CYS A 348 1.58 -17.21 5.27
C CYS A 348 1.55 -17.80 6.69
N VAL A 349 1.87 -16.99 7.70
CA VAL A 349 1.49 -17.32 9.08
C VAL A 349 0.10 -16.72 9.26
N PRO A 350 -0.91 -17.49 9.70
CA PRO A 350 -2.15 -16.87 10.13
C PRO A 350 -1.78 -15.90 11.26
N LEU A 351 -1.88 -14.61 10.98
CA LEU A 351 -1.68 -13.53 11.94
C LEU A 351 -2.46 -13.89 13.21
N GLY A 352 -1.75 -13.98 14.34
CA GLY A 352 -2.32 -14.36 15.63
C GLY A 352 -1.99 -15.78 16.13
N VAL A 353 -1.34 -16.63 15.34
CA VAL A 353 -0.95 -17.99 15.79
C VAL A 353 0.57 -18.18 15.78
N GLY A 354 1.13 -18.65 16.89
CA GLY A 354 2.57 -18.92 17.03
C GLY A 354 3.38 -17.75 17.59
N ARG A 355 4.70 -17.76 17.35
CA ARG A 355 5.66 -16.80 17.94
C ARG A 355 5.52 -15.36 17.41
N HIS A 356 4.71 -15.16 16.37
CA HIS A 356 4.59 -13.94 15.59
C HIS A 356 3.17 -13.35 15.60
N GLY A 357 2.30 -13.75 16.53
CA GLY A 357 1.00 -13.10 16.71
C GLY A 357 1.17 -11.59 16.95
N GLY A 358 0.55 -10.76 16.10
CA GLY A 358 0.62 -9.30 16.19
C GLY A 358 1.79 -8.63 15.47
N VAL A 359 2.62 -9.36 14.72
CA VAL A 359 3.60 -8.77 13.79
C VAL A 359 3.36 -9.30 12.38
N ALA A 360 3.25 -8.41 11.39
CA ALA A 360 2.96 -8.71 9.99
C ALA A 360 4.10 -9.43 9.24
N VAL A 361 4.89 -10.26 9.93
CA VAL A 361 6.11 -10.89 9.44
C VAL A 361 6.02 -12.38 9.77
N GLY A 362 5.80 -13.18 8.73
CA GLY A 362 5.80 -14.64 8.83
C GLY A 362 7.21 -15.22 9.00
N ASP A 363 7.31 -16.52 9.24
CA ASP A 363 8.60 -17.20 9.12
C ASP A 363 9.11 -17.12 7.67
N ALA A 364 10.42 -17.12 7.46
CA ALA A 364 10.98 -17.12 6.10
C ALA A 364 10.50 -18.33 5.29
N LEU A 365 10.13 -18.12 4.02
CA LEU A 365 9.78 -19.21 3.10
C LEU A 365 10.94 -20.23 3.01
N PRO A 366 10.67 -21.54 3.15
CA PRO A 366 11.72 -22.54 3.10
C PRO A 366 12.32 -22.63 1.68
N PRO A 367 13.58 -23.06 1.54
CA PRO A 367 14.17 -23.32 0.24
C PRO A 367 13.32 -24.28 -0.61
N GLY A 368 13.33 -24.08 -1.94
CA GLY A 368 12.56 -24.90 -2.88
C GLY A 368 12.05 -24.13 -4.10
N ASP A 369 11.24 -24.80 -4.90
CA ASP A 369 10.67 -24.22 -6.13
C ASP A 369 9.29 -23.61 -5.86
N TYR A 370 9.09 -22.42 -6.42
CA TYR A 370 7.90 -21.59 -6.29
C TYR A 370 7.48 -21.07 -7.67
N GLN A 371 6.24 -20.60 -7.74
CA GLN A 371 5.72 -19.82 -8.85
C GLN A 371 5.42 -18.42 -8.34
N VAL A 372 5.86 -17.42 -9.10
CA VAL A 372 5.57 -16.01 -8.86
C VAL A 372 4.41 -15.60 -9.75
N TRP A 373 3.42 -14.95 -9.14
CA TRP A 373 2.30 -14.31 -9.81
C TRP A 373 2.31 -12.82 -9.49
N LEU A 374 1.72 -12.04 -10.38
CA LEU A 374 1.48 -10.62 -10.20
C LEU A 374 0.00 -10.37 -10.19
N THR A 375 -0.47 -9.60 -9.21
CA THR A 375 -1.84 -9.07 -9.20
C THR A 375 -1.81 -7.55 -9.27
N LEU A 376 -2.72 -6.96 -10.04
CA LEU A 376 -2.89 -5.50 -10.12
C LEU A 376 -4.37 -5.19 -10.28
N ARG A 377 -4.86 -4.20 -9.52
CA ARG A 377 -6.26 -3.78 -9.54
C ARG A 377 -6.39 -2.32 -9.97
N PRO A 378 -6.42 -2.06 -11.28
CA PRO A 378 -6.65 -0.72 -11.74
C PRO A 378 -8.14 -0.36 -11.68
N LEU A 379 -8.38 0.95 -11.65
CA LEU A 379 -9.68 1.60 -11.71
C LEU A 379 -9.68 2.48 -12.96
N PHE A 380 -9.93 1.88 -14.11
CA PHE A 380 -10.00 2.60 -15.38
C PHE A 380 -11.46 2.97 -15.71
N HIS A 381 -11.65 4.10 -16.38
CA HIS A 381 -12.94 4.52 -16.90
C HIS A 381 -13.33 3.67 -18.11
N GLU A 382 -14.64 3.44 -18.31
CA GLU A 382 -15.13 2.85 -19.55
C GLU A 382 -14.88 3.84 -20.71
N PRO A 383 -14.47 3.35 -21.91
CA PRO A 383 -14.17 4.21 -23.06
C PRO A 383 -15.35 5.07 -23.55
N ASP A 384 -16.58 4.73 -23.18
CA ASP A 384 -17.79 5.44 -23.62
C ASP A 384 -18.14 6.65 -22.74
N GLY A 385 -17.45 6.84 -21.61
CA GLY A 385 -17.40 8.11 -20.86
C GLY A 385 -18.73 8.59 -20.29
N THR A 386 -19.73 7.71 -20.13
CA THR A 386 -21.08 8.12 -19.67
C THR A 386 -21.35 7.96 -18.18
N ASP A 387 -20.45 7.33 -17.42
CA ASP A 387 -20.56 7.21 -15.96
C ASP A 387 -19.21 7.54 -15.31
N GLU A 388 -19.16 8.59 -14.48
CA GLU A 388 -17.97 8.90 -13.65
C GLU A 388 -17.78 7.86 -12.54
N SER A 389 -18.73 6.93 -12.36
CA SER A 389 -18.54 5.78 -11.48
C SER A 389 -17.49 4.86 -12.09
N PHE A 390 -16.32 4.76 -11.45
CA PHE A 390 -15.39 3.66 -11.69
C PHE A 390 -16.17 2.35 -11.59
N ARG A 391 -16.36 1.64 -12.73
CA ARG A 391 -16.95 0.31 -12.70
C ARG A 391 -15.87 -0.69 -12.32
N ASN A 392 -16.25 -1.58 -11.42
CA ASN A 392 -15.66 -2.88 -11.09
C ASN A 392 -14.13 -2.86 -11.09
N GLU A 393 -13.58 -2.82 -9.88
CA GLU A 393 -12.22 -3.28 -9.64
C GLU A 393 -11.94 -4.58 -10.42
N VAL A 394 -11.10 -4.49 -11.45
CA VAL A 394 -10.69 -5.65 -12.24
C VAL A 394 -9.40 -6.17 -11.65
N LEU A 395 -9.38 -7.45 -11.29
CA LEU A 395 -8.15 -8.12 -10.90
C LEU A 395 -7.39 -8.59 -12.14
N LEU A 396 -6.32 -7.88 -12.49
CA LEU A 396 -5.37 -8.31 -13.51
C LEU A 396 -4.38 -9.29 -12.89
N VAL A 397 -4.13 -10.40 -13.58
CA VAL A 397 -3.18 -11.43 -13.13
C VAL A 397 -2.14 -11.71 -14.21
N GLY A 398 -0.86 -11.70 -13.84
CA GLY A 398 0.26 -12.12 -14.69
C GLY A 398 1.04 -13.29 -14.10
N GLY A 399 1.58 -14.16 -14.94
CA GLY A 399 2.40 -15.31 -14.55
C GLY A 399 1.86 -16.65 -15.05
N PRO A 400 2.32 -17.79 -14.49
CA PRO A 400 3.35 -17.91 -13.45
C PRO A 400 4.77 -17.83 -14.00
N TRP A 401 5.67 -17.20 -13.26
CA TRP A 401 7.12 -17.28 -13.50
C TRP A 401 7.79 -18.21 -12.47
N PRO A 402 8.77 -19.04 -12.88
CA PRO A 402 9.48 -19.91 -11.95
C PRO A 402 10.44 -19.12 -11.06
N LEU A 403 10.52 -19.49 -9.77
CA LEU A 403 11.47 -18.97 -8.80
C LEU A 403 11.96 -20.11 -7.90
N THR A 404 13.28 -20.25 -7.72
CA THR A 404 13.86 -21.18 -6.74
C THR A 404 14.46 -20.39 -5.57
N LEU A 405 14.05 -20.71 -4.35
CA LEU A 405 14.62 -20.15 -3.13
C LEU A 405 15.81 -20.99 -2.63
N GLU A 406 16.95 -20.34 -2.41
CA GLU A 406 18.22 -20.93 -1.95
C GLU A 406 18.49 -20.74 -0.45
#